data_AF-A0A7T7BIJ6-F1
#
_entry.id   AF-A0A7T7BIJ6-F1
#
_cell.length_a   1.000
_cell.length_b   1.000
_cell.length_c   1.000
_cell.angle_alpha   90.00
_cell.angle_beta   90.00
_cell.angle_gamma   90.00
#
_symmetry.space_group_name_H-M   'P 1'
#
loop_
_entity.id
_entity.type
_entity.pdbx_description
1 polymer ?
#
loop_
_entity_poly.entity_id
_entity_poly.type
_entity_poly.pdbx_seq_one_letter_code
_entity_poly.pdbx_strand_id
1 'polypeptide(L)'
;MVAFVKFRLDRNVQLPRPGDLTSVTRGSKKRKRATLEAEIEAKRLRQEFVEHDEYDLRKMDRPWQIQLCKELEEAPDDRTIHWVYGPEGNEGKSTFVKCLMKKGWVMVNAGAAADMKDQYTQQGMTKNMVVDIPRYVQGVEYSGVYSLVEEVKNRLIASTKYRPEQVVDVSRVHVVVMSNKKPDMEMLSKDRICLHDLSPQSVEVDCGDRPHSC
;
A
#
# COMPACT_ATOMS: atom_id res chain seq x y z
N MET A 1 13.02 -68.59 -14.07
CA MET A 1 12.95 -67.25 -14.66
C MET A 1 12.34 -66.33 -13.62
N VAL A 2 13.18 -65.65 -12.82
CA VAL A 2 12.73 -64.71 -11.77
C VAL A 2 13.54 -63.43 -11.96
N ALA A 3 12.85 -62.31 -12.18
CA ALA A 3 13.44 -60.98 -12.10
C ALA A 3 12.76 -60.26 -10.93
N PHE A 4 13.53 -59.90 -9.91
CA PHE A 4 13.13 -59.01 -8.83
C PHE A 4 14.01 -57.76 -8.89
N VAL A 5 13.39 -56.61 -9.12
CA VAL A 5 14.02 -55.29 -9.13
C VAL A 5 14.35 -54.90 -7.68
N LYS A 6 15.61 -54.56 -7.41
CA LYS A 6 16.12 -54.15 -6.10
C LYS A 6 15.95 -52.63 -5.93
N PHE A 7 15.12 -52.20 -4.98
CA PHE A 7 15.10 -50.82 -4.48
C PHE A 7 16.30 -50.63 -3.53
N ARG A 8 17.12 -49.61 -3.79
CA ARG A 8 18.29 -49.24 -2.98
C ARG A 8 17.83 -48.22 -1.93
N LEU A 9 17.74 -48.63 -0.67
CA LEU A 9 17.55 -47.73 0.46
C LEU A 9 18.92 -47.27 0.96
N ASP A 10 19.15 -45.96 0.96
CA ASP A 10 20.35 -45.35 1.52
C ASP A 10 20.45 -45.64 3.03
N ARG A 11 21.46 -46.40 3.39
CA ARG A 11 21.88 -46.63 4.78
C ARG A 11 22.65 -45.40 5.28
N ASN A 12 21.96 -44.35 5.68
CA ASN A 12 22.55 -43.31 6.56
C ASN A 12 21.51 -42.35 7.17
N VAL A 13 20.36 -42.86 7.62
CA VAL A 13 19.47 -42.09 8.50
C VAL A 13 19.66 -42.59 9.92
N GLN A 14 20.49 -41.89 10.68
CA GLN A 14 20.65 -42.10 12.11
C GLN A 14 19.40 -41.53 12.80
N LEU A 15 18.59 -42.37 13.45
CA LEU A 15 17.44 -41.91 14.21
C LEU A 15 17.92 -41.01 15.38
N PRO A 16 17.31 -39.83 15.58
CA PRO A 16 17.72 -38.94 16.66
C PRO A 16 17.51 -39.61 18.02
N ARG A 17 18.48 -39.46 18.93
CA ARG A 17 18.38 -40.03 20.29
C ARG A 17 17.24 -39.34 21.06
N PRO A 18 16.58 -40.01 22.02
CA PRO A 18 15.36 -39.52 22.68
C PRO A 18 15.44 -38.16 23.43
N GLY A 19 16.62 -37.53 23.51
CA GLY A 19 16.82 -36.22 24.14
C GLY A 19 16.61 -35.01 23.21
N ASP A 20 16.78 -35.16 21.89
CA ASP A 20 16.87 -34.02 20.96
C ASP A 20 15.52 -33.46 20.46
N LEU A 21 14.41 -34.20 20.62
CA LEU A 21 13.08 -33.71 20.23
C LEU A 21 12.52 -32.66 21.21
N THR A 22 13.06 -32.56 22.43
CA THR A 22 12.51 -31.67 23.47
C THR A 22 12.93 -30.21 23.31
N SER A 23 14.12 -29.94 22.76
CA SER A 23 14.64 -28.58 22.52
C SER A 23 14.06 -27.96 21.24
N VAL A 24 13.96 -28.75 20.16
CA VAL A 24 13.38 -28.33 18.86
C VAL A 24 11.89 -27.99 19.00
N THR A 25 11.15 -28.76 19.81
CA THR A 25 9.72 -28.50 20.07
C THR A 25 9.48 -27.29 20.97
N ARG A 26 10.35 -27.04 21.97
CA ARG A 26 10.28 -25.83 22.81
C ARG A 26 10.56 -24.55 22.02
N GLY A 27 11.58 -24.54 21.17
CA GLY A 27 11.88 -23.40 20.29
C GLY A 27 10.75 -23.10 19.31
N SER A 28 10.18 -24.14 18.69
CA SER A 28 9.05 -24.01 17.76
C SER A 28 7.76 -23.55 18.44
N LYS A 29 7.46 -24.06 19.65
CA LYS A 29 6.30 -23.62 20.46
C LYS A 29 6.46 -22.18 20.94
N LYS A 30 7.66 -21.80 21.40
CA LYS A 30 7.97 -20.42 21.81
C LYS A 30 7.82 -19.43 20.65
N ARG A 31 8.31 -19.79 19.45
CA ARG A 31 8.15 -18.98 18.23
C ARG A 31 6.68 -18.85 17.82
N LYS A 32 5.92 -19.96 17.78
CA LYS A 32 4.48 -19.93 17.48
C LYS A 32 3.69 -19.06 18.47
N ARG A 33 4.01 -19.16 19.76
CA ARG A 33 3.39 -18.34 20.81
C ARG A 33 3.69 -16.85 20.63
N ALA A 34 4.95 -16.50 20.38
CA ALA A 34 5.35 -15.11 20.12
C ALA A 34 4.66 -14.52 18.87
N THR A 35 4.51 -15.31 17.81
CA THR A 35 3.76 -14.89 16.60
C THR A 35 2.28 -14.65 16.93
N LEU A 36 1.64 -15.56 17.68
CA LEU A 36 0.25 -15.39 18.08
C LEU A 36 0.05 -14.18 19.01
N GLU A 37 0.96 -13.96 19.95
CA GLU A 37 0.94 -12.78 20.84
C GLU A 37 1.04 -11.48 20.04
N ALA A 38 1.94 -11.42 19.05
CA ALA A 38 2.05 -10.28 18.15
C ALA A 38 0.79 -10.06 17.29
N GLU A 39 0.15 -11.13 16.81
CA GLU A 39 -1.11 -11.04 16.07
C GLU A 39 -2.28 -10.53 16.93
N ILE A 40 -2.38 -10.99 18.17
CA ILE A 40 -3.40 -10.53 19.12
C ILE A 40 -3.20 -9.05 19.43
N GLU A 41 -1.97 -8.64 19.72
CA GLU A 41 -1.65 -7.24 20.00
C GLU A 41 -1.91 -6.35 18.78
N ALA A 42 -1.51 -6.78 17.58
CA ALA A 42 -1.79 -6.04 16.36
C ALA A 42 -3.31 -5.88 16.09
N LYS A 43 -4.11 -6.90 16.40
CA LYS A 43 -5.58 -6.81 16.31
C LYS A 43 -6.14 -5.82 17.32
N ARG A 44 -5.66 -5.85 18.56
CA ARG A 44 -6.06 -4.90 19.61
C ARG A 44 -5.73 -3.46 19.23
N LEU A 45 -4.49 -3.19 18.82
CA LEU A 45 -4.06 -1.85 18.40
C LEU A 45 -4.85 -1.36 17.19
N ARG A 46 -5.20 -2.24 16.24
CA ARG A 46 -6.09 -1.87 15.13
C ARG A 46 -7.49 -1.49 15.61
N GLN A 47 -8.06 -2.24 16.55
CA GLN A 47 -9.37 -1.94 17.10
C GLN A 47 -9.35 -0.59 17.84
N GLU A 48 -8.38 -0.38 18.72
CA GLU A 48 -8.18 0.90 19.41
C GLU A 48 -8.00 2.06 18.42
N PHE A 49 -7.24 1.84 17.33
CA PHE A 49 -7.08 2.82 16.26
C PHE A 49 -8.40 3.18 15.57
N VAL A 50 -9.25 2.19 15.26
CA VAL A 50 -10.57 2.43 14.63
C VAL A 50 -11.49 3.24 15.56
N GLU A 51 -11.42 3.00 16.87
CA GLU A 51 -12.22 3.69 17.88
C GLU A 51 -11.72 5.12 18.18
N HIS A 52 -10.45 5.44 17.87
CA HIS A 52 -9.82 6.72 18.24
C HIS A 52 -10.29 7.93 17.42
N ASP A 53 -10.94 8.92 18.02
CA ASP A 53 -11.68 10.00 17.34
C ASP A 53 -10.81 11.10 16.65
N GLU A 54 -9.49 11.09 16.82
CA GLU A 54 -8.59 12.10 16.22
C GLU A 54 -8.56 12.06 14.68
N TYR A 55 -8.72 10.88 14.09
CA TYR A 55 -8.59 10.66 12.64
C TYR A 55 -9.97 10.54 11.97
N ASP A 56 -10.94 11.35 12.38
CA ASP A 56 -12.22 11.46 11.67
C ASP A 56 -12.10 12.48 10.52
N LEU A 57 -12.58 12.12 9.32
CA LEU A 57 -12.62 13.00 8.16
C LEU A 57 -13.35 14.31 8.42
N ARG A 58 -14.36 14.29 9.29
CA ARG A 58 -15.14 15.48 9.66
C ARG A 58 -14.30 16.56 10.34
N LYS A 59 -13.11 16.19 10.82
CA LYS A 59 -12.16 17.09 11.47
C LYS A 59 -11.05 17.58 10.54
N MET A 60 -11.07 17.17 9.26
CA MET A 60 -10.10 17.65 8.28
C MET A 60 -10.40 19.10 7.93
N ASP A 61 -9.43 19.97 8.15
CA ASP A 61 -9.52 21.42 7.94
C ASP A 61 -8.81 21.88 6.66
N ARG A 62 -7.96 21.03 6.08
CA ARG A 62 -7.16 21.39 4.91
C ARG A 62 -8.00 21.31 3.63
N PRO A 63 -7.95 22.35 2.76
CA PRO A 63 -8.77 22.40 1.54
C PRO A 63 -8.62 21.17 0.65
N TRP A 64 -7.39 20.70 0.44
CA TRP A 64 -7.12 19.53 -0.41
C TRP A 64 -7.70 18.23 0.16
N GLN A 65 -7.71 18.08 1.50
CA GLN A 65 -8.27 16.90 2.15
C GLN A 65 -9.78 16.89 1.97
N ILE A 66 -10.43 18.04 2.18
CA ILE A 66 -11.88 18.20 1.99
C ILE A 66 -12.27 17.93 0.54
N GLN A 67 -11.52 18.48 -0.42
CA GLN A 67 -11.76 18.26 -1.84
C GLN A 67 -11.62 16.79 -2.20
N LEU A 68 -10.48 16.17 -1.87
CA LEU A 68 -10.25 14.76 -2.17
C LEU A 68 -11.27 13.86 -1.46
N CYS A 69 -11.71 14.19 -0.25
CA CYS A 69 -12.78 13.45 0.41
C CYS A 69 -14.09 13.46 -0.37
N LYS A 70 -14.49 14.61 -0.92
CA LYS A 70 -15.70 14.71 -1.73
C LYS A 70 -15.59 13.84 -2.98
N GLU A 71 -14.44 13.89 -3.66
CA GLU A 71 -14.17 13.03 -4.83
C GLU A 71 -14.24 11.53 -4.46
N LEU A 72 -13.69 11.16 -3.31
CA LEU A 72 -13.68 9.77 -2.83
C LEU A 72 -15.01 9.28 -2.23
N GLU A 73 -15.97 10.18 -2.00
CA GLU A 73 -17.35 9.85 -1.61
C GLU A 73 -18.20 9.46 -2.83
N GLU A 74 -17.80 9.88 -4.02
CA GLU A 74 -18.40 9.42 -5.27
C GLU A 74 -18.06 7.95 -5.56
N ALA A 75 -18.82 7.35 -6.47
CA ALA A 75 -18.57 5.97 -6.89
C ALA A 75 -17.21 5.88 -7.61
N PRO A 76 -16.38 4.86 -7.28
CA PRO A 76 -15.11 4.68 -7.96
C PRO A 76 -15.31 4.40 -9.45
N ASP A 77 -14.44 5.01 -10.25
CA ASP A 77 -14.36 4.79 -11.69
C ASP A 77 -13.28 3.72 -12.02
N ASP A 78 -13.09 3.45 -13.30
CA ASP A 78 -12.13 2.46 -13.81
C ASP A 78 -10.73 3.04 -14.10
N ARG A 79 -10.58 4.36 -14.16
CA ARG A 79 -9.39 4.99 -14.75
C ARG A 79 -8.59 5.87 -13.81
N THR A 80 -9.27 6.60 -12.94
CA THR A 80 -8.72 7.68 -12.13
C THR A 80 -7.86 7.17 -10.98
N ILE A 81 -6.67 7.75 -10.88
CA ILE A 81 -5.68 7.60 -9.83
C ILE A 81 -5.48 9.00 -9.26
N HIS A 82 -5.89 9.21 -8.01
CA HIS A 82 -5.67 10.47 -7.33
C HIS A 82 -4.21 10.54 -6.88
N TRP A 83 -3.45 11.46 -7.43
CA TRP A 83 -2.05 11.67 -7.08
C TRP A 83 -1.91 12.93 -6.23
N VAL A 84 -1.59 12.77 -4.96
CA VAL A 84 -1.36 13.88 -4.04
C VAL A 84 0.13 14.18 -3.98
N TYR A 85 0.51 15.33 -4.53
CA TYR A 85 1.88 15.81 -4.54
C TYR A 85 2.06 16.91 -3.50
N GLY A 86 2.94 16.68 -2.53
CA GLY A 86 3.32 17.70 -1.55
C GLY A 86 4.81 17.70 -1.24
N PRO A 87 5.59 18.73 -1.63
CA PRO A 87 7.04 18.71 -1.49
C PRO A 87 7.55 19.02 -0.08
N GLU A 88 6.85 19.86 0.68
CA GLU A 88 7.36 20.50 1.90
C GLU A 88 7.26 19.62 3.15
N GLY A 89 6.34 18.65 3.16
CA GLY A 89 6.03 17.88 4.36
C GLY A 89 5.14 18.65 5.33
N ASN A 90 4.63 17.97 6.36
CA ASN A 90 3.60 18.50 7.28
C ASN A 90 2.32 19.05 6.59
N GLU A 91 2.04 18.59 5.37
CA GLU A 91 0.84 18.98 4.62
C GLU A 91 -0.40 18.16 5.00
N GLY A 92 -0.27 17.22 5.95
CA GLY A 92 -1.36 16.36 6.42
C GLY A 92 -1.55 15.05 5.64
N LYS A 93 -0.64 14.70 4.73
CA LYS A 93 -0.72 13.47 3.91
C LYS A 93 -0.83 12.21 4.77
N SER A 94 0.09 12.03 5.73
CA SER A 94 0.08 10.86 6.62
C SER A 94 -1.16 10.81 7.53
N THR A 95 -1.67 11.97 7.95
CA THR A 95 -2.94 12.07 8.71
C THR A 95 -4.13 11.61 7.86
N PHE A 96 -4.14 11.98 6.57
CA PHE A 96 -5.17 11.53 5.64
C PHE A 96 -5.12 10.03 5.40
N VAL A 97 -3.93 9.44 5.22
CA VAL A 97 -3.75 7.99 5.07
C VAL A 97 -4.35 7.25 6.27
N LYS A 98 -4.05 7.68 7.50
CA LYS A 98 -4.66 7.11 8.72
C LYS A 98 -6.18 7.15 8.66
N CYS A 99 -6.74 8.27 8.21
CA CYS A 99 -8.18 8.40 8.09
C CYS A 99 -8.79 7.44 7.05
N LEU A 100 -8.13 7.24 5.90
CA LEU A 100 -8.55 6.26 4.90
C LEU A 100 -8.51 4.84 5.46
N MET A 101 -7.45 4.48 6.20
CA MET A 101 -7.34 3.17 6.83
C MET A 101 -8.50 2.90 7.81
N LYS A 102 -8.96 3.93 8.53
CA LYS A 102 -10.16 3.86 9.38
C LYS A 102 -11.44 3.53 8.61
N LYS A 103 -11.56 4.01 7.37
CA LYS A 103 -12.64 3.65 6.43
C LYS A 103 -12.48 2.25 5.82
N GLY A 104 -11.48 1.48 6.25
CA GLY A 104 -11.22 0.14 5.76
C GLY A 104 -10.43 0.09 4.45
N TRP A 105 -9.75 1.18 4.08
CA TRP A 105 -8.84 1.19 2.94
C TRP A 105 -7.59 0.34 3.21
N VAL A 106 -7.01 -0.18 2.15
CA VAL A 106 -5.74 -0.90 2.19
C VAL A 106 -4.61 0.09 2.01
N MET A 107 -3.70 0.13 2.97
CA MET A 107 -2.45 0.87 2.84
C MET A 107 -1.36 -0.06 2.33
N VAL A 108 -0.69 0.37 1.26
CA VAL A 108 0.47 -0.30 0.68
C VAL A 108 1.67 0.60 0.84
N ASN A 109 2.72 0.08 1.46
CA ASN A 109 3.99 0.80 1.57
C ASN A 109 4.76 0.64 0.26
N ALA A 110 5.25 1.75 -0.30
CA ALA A 110 6.07 1.69 -1.50
C ALA A 110 7.35 0.88 -1.27
N GLY A 111 7.70 0.02 -2.22
CA GLY A 111 8.86 -0.88 -2.15
C GLY A 111 8.96 -1.75 -3.40
N ALA A 112 9.46 -2.98 -3.25
CA ALA A 112 9.52 -3.92 -4.37
C ALA A 112 8.12 -4.27 -4.89
N ALA A 113 7.93 -4.28 -6.21
CA ALA A 113 6.64 -4.50 -6.84
C ALA A 113 5.94 -5.80 -6.38
N ALA A 114 6.69 -6.90 -6.26
CA ALA A 114 6.16 -8.18 -5.79
C ALA A 114 5.65 -8.10 -4.34
N ASP A 115 6.32 -7.33 -3.48
CA ASP A 115 5.96 -7.17 -2.08
C ASP A 115 4.70 -6.32 -1.93
N MET A 116 4.58 -5.26 -2.74
CA MET A 116 3.40 -4.41 -2.77
C MET A 116 2.15 -5.16 -3.25
N LYS A 117 2.28 -5.97 -4.30
CA LYS A 117 1.17 -6.79 -4.82
C LYS A 117 0.71 -7.81 -3.79
N ASP A 118 1.65 -8.46 -3.12
CA ASP A 118 1.36 -9.40 -2.03
C ASP A 118 0.67 -8.71 -0.84
N GLN A 119 1.13 -7.52 -0.44
CA GLN A 119 0.48 -6.70 0.60
C GLN A 119 -0.97 -6.35 0.26
N TYR A 120 -1.25 -5.92 -0.98
CA TYR A 120 -2.61 -5.59 -1.40
C TYR A 120 -3.51 -6.83 -1.41
N THR A 121 -2.99 -7.93 -1.96
CA THR A 121 -3.69 -9.22 -2.08
C THR A 121 -4.11 -9.76 -0.71
N GLN A 122 -3.21 -9.73 0.27
CA GLN A 122 -3.49 -10.23 1.62
C GLN A 122 -4.45 -9.34 2.45
N GLN A 123 -4.47 -8.02 2.22
CA GLN A 123 -5.28 -7.09 3.01
C GLN A 123 -6.73 -6.95 2.52
N GLY A 124 -6.98 -7.23 1.24
CA GLY A 124 -8.32 -7.32 0.67
C GLY A 124 -8.42 -6.63 -0.68
N MET A 125 -8.62 -7.45 -1.71
CA MET A 125 -8.50 -7.04 -3.12
C MET A 125 -9.68 -6.23 -3.64
N THR A 126 -10.82 -6.27 -2.95
CA THR A 126 -12.03 -5.50 -3.28
C THR A 126 -12.05 -4.12 -2.63
N LYS A 127 -11.00 -3.77 -1.87
CA LYS A 127 -10.93 -2.52 -1.11
C LYS A 127 -10.19 -1.44 -1.90
N ASN A 128 -10.56 -0.20 -1.60
CA ASN A 128 -9.83 0.99 -2.04
C ASN A 128 -8.38 0.96 -1.53
N MET A 129 -7.47 1.50 -2.32
CA MET A 129 -6.04 1.45 -2.06
C MET A 129 -5.46 2.84 -1.86
N VAL A 130 -4.59 2.98 -0.86
CA VAL A 130 -3.71 4.13 -0.71
C VAL A 130 -2.25 3.66 -0.70
N VAL A 131 -1.42 4.26 -1.54
CA VAL A 131 0.03 4.04 -1.55
C VAL A 131 0.70 5.25 -0.93
N ASP A 132 1.45 5.03 0.15
CA ASP A 132 2.31 6.07 0.73
C ASP A 132 3.73 5.85 0.25
N ILE A 133 4.29 6.84 -0.46
CA ILE A 133 5.66 6.80 -0.99
C ILE A 133 6.58 7.62 -0.10
N PRO A 134 7.43 6.98 0.72
CA PRO A 134 8.46 7.68 1.48
C PRO A 134 9.40 8.46 0.55
N ARG A 135 9.89 9.61 1.03
CA ARG A 135 10.77 10.51 0.25
C ARG A 135 12.03 9.82 -0.31
N TYR A 136 12.52 8.78 0.39
CA TYR A 136 13.74 8.06 0.01
C TYR A 136 13.53 7.02 -1.10
N VAL A 137 12.29 6.65 -1.43
CA VAL A 137 12.00 5.63 -2.46
C VAL A 137 12.29 6.21 -3.85
N GLN A 138 13.10 5.49 -4.63
CA GLN A 138 13.58 5.91 -5.95
C GLN A 138 13.78 4.70 -6.88
N GLY A 139 14.01 4.95 -8.17
CA GLY A 139 14.37 3.93 -9.15
C GLY A 139 13.31 2.85 -9.30
N VAL A 140 13.72 1.59 -9.28
CA VAL A 140 12.86 0.43 -9.59
C VAL A 140 11.67 0.30 -8.63
N GLU A 141 11.85 0.62 -7.35
CA GLU A 141 10.77 0.58 -6.37
C GLU A 141 9.69 1.61 -6.68
N TYR A 142 10.11 2.81 -7.07
CA TYR A 142 9.21 3.88 -7.49
C TYR A 142 8.48 3.51 -8.78
N SER A 143 9.17 2.90 -9.75
CA SER A 143 8.56 2.36 -10.97
C SER A 143 7.56 1.24 -10.69
N GLY A 144 7.83 0.43 -9.66
CA GLY A 144 6.92 -0.62 -9.20
C GLY A 144 5.57 -0.10 -8.71
N VAL A 145 5.52 1.13 -8.19
CA VAL A 145 4.26 1.76 -7.77
C VAL A 145 3.36 2.00 -8.99
N TYR A 146 3.91 2.47 -10.10
CA TYR A 146 3.15 2.69 -11.34
C TYR A 146 2.51 1.39 -11.87
N SER A 147 3.29 0.31 -11.91
CA SER A 147 2.79 -1.02 -12.29
C SER A 147 1.67 -1.48 -11.36
N LEU A 148 1.84 -1.30 -10.04
CA LEU A 148 0.81 -1.69 -9.06
C LEU A 148 -0.49 -0.90 -9.28
N VAL A 149 -0.43 0.43 -9.33
CA VAL A 149 -1.66 1.25 -9.43
C VAL A 149 -2.39 1.02 -10.75
N GLU A 150 -1.66 0.78 -11.84
CA GLU A 150 -2.26 0.44 -13.12
C GLU A 150 -2.94 -0.93 -13.09
N GLU A 151 -2.29 -1.95 -12.55
CA GLU A 151 -2.88 -3.29 -12.37
C GLU A 151 -4.11 -3.27 -11.46
N VAL A 152 -4.07 -2.47 -10.38
CA VAL A 152 -5.19 -2.30 -9.46
C VAL A 152 -6.36 -1.59 -10.11
N LYS A 153 -6.15 -0.56 -10.94
CA LYS A 153 -7.25 0.09 -11.69
C LYS A 153 -7.78 -0.78 -12.82
N ASN A 154 -6.90 -1.52 -13.50
CA ASN A 154 -7.30 -2.48 -14.52
C ASN A 154 -8.00 -3.72 -13.95
N ARG A 155 -7.95 -3.91 -12.61
CA ARG A 155 -8.46 -5.07 -11.89
C ARG A 155 -7.87 -6.41 -12.36
N LEU A 156 -6.62 -6.35 -12.83
CA LEU A 156 -5.85 -7.50 -13.32
C LEU A 156 -4.54 -7.55 -12.54
N ILE A 157 -4.54 -8.26 -11.42
CA ILE A 157 -3.42 -8.30 -10.49
C ILE A 157 -2.88 -9.72 -10.43
N ALA A 158 -1.57 -9.86 -10.61
CA ALA A 158 -0.88 -11.13 -10.43
C ALA A 158 0.16 -10.99 -9.32
N SER A 159 -0.11 -11.61 -8.16
CA SER A 159 0.89 -11.81 -7.12
C SER A 159 1.56 -13.16 -7.36
N THR A 160 2.89 -13.18 -7.49
CA THR A 160 3.67 -14.42 -7.64
C THR A 160 4.43 -14.80 -6.37
N LYS A 161 4.33 -13.97 -5.32
CA LYS A 161 5.08 -14.13 -4.09
C LYS A 161 4.34 -15.07 -3.13
N TYR A 162 5.05 -16.07 -2.59
CA TYR A 162 4.56 -17.11 -1.66
C TYR A 162 3.44 -18.02 -2.21
N ARG A 163 2.32 -17.44 -2.67
CA ARG A 163 1.20 -18.15 -3.29
C ARG A 163 0.81 -17.40 -4.56
N PRO A 164 1.09 -17.98 -5.75
CA PRO A 164 0.67 -17.38 -7.01
C PRO A 164 -0.85 -17.23 -7.04
N GLU A 165 -1.32 -15.99 -7.08
CA GLU A 165 -2.73 -15.63 -7.15
C GLU A 165 -2.91 -14.64 -8.29
N GLN A 166 -3.82 -14.97 -9.21
CA GLN A 166 -4.28 -14.09 -10.25
C GLN A 166 -5.69 -13.65 -9.92
N VAL A 167 -5.90 -12.34 -9.93
CA VAL A 167 -7.20 -11.76 -9.63
C VAL A 167 -7.65 -10.91 -10.79
N VAL A 168 -8.84 -11.28 -11.24
CA VAL A 168 -9.65 -10.59 -12.23
C VAL A 168 -10.94 -10.24 -11.52
N ASP A 169 -11.21 -8.95 -11.36
CA ASP A 169 -12.40 -8.47 -10.66
C ASP A 169 -13.12 -7.42 -11.51
N VAL A 170 -14.45 -7.41 -11.43
CA VAL A 170 -15.30 -6.43 -12.11
C VAL A 170 -15.63 -5.23 -11.22
N SER A 171 -15.33 -5.31 -9.92
CA SER A 171 -15.52 -4.20 -9.00
C SER A 171 -14.56 -3.04 -9.31
N ARG A 172 -14.97 -1.83 -8.95
CA ARG A 172 -14.17 -0.62 -9.09
C ARG A 172 -13.68 -0.18 -7.72
N VAL A 173 -12.46 0.33 -7.68
CA VAL A 173 -11.82 0.79 -6.45
C VAL A 173 -11.18 2.14 -6.68
N HIS A 174 -11.22 2.96 -5.64
CA HIS A 174 -10.45 4.20 -5.58
C HIS A 174 -8.98 3.88 -5.34
N VAL A 175 -8.10 4.61 -6.02
CA VAL A 175 -6.65 4.52 -5.83
C VAL A 175 -6.10 5.90 -5.56
N VAL A 176 -5.39 6.05 -4.44
CA VAL A 176 -4.74 7.29 -4.03
C VAL A 176 -3.25 7.05 -3.86
N VAL A 177 -2.42 7.93 -4.41
CA VAL A 177 -0.96 7.91 -4.24
C VAL A 177 -0.53 9.17 -3.50
N MET A 178 0.11 9.00 -2.36
CA MET A 178 0.73 10.08 -1.59
C MET A 178 2.21 10.14 -1.92
N SER A 179 2.68 11.26 -2.47
CA SER A 179 4.09 11.40 -2.85
C SER A 179 4.62 12.80 -2.56
N ASN A 180 5.93 12.87 -2.32
CA ASN A 180 6.68 14.13 -2.28
C ASN A 180 7.28 14.49 -3.65
N LYS A 181 6.98 13.70 -4.69
CA LYS A 181 7.42 13.89 -6.07
C LYS A 181 6.19 13.91 -7.00
N LYS A 182 6.28 14.67 -8.07
CA LYS A 182 5.25 14.69 -9.12
C LYS A 182 5.21 13.33 -9.83
N PRO A 183 4.04 12.92 -10.37
CA PRO A 183 3.98 11.72 -11.18
C PRO A 183 4.77 11.94 -12.46
N ASP A 184 5.38 10.86 -12.91
CA ASP A 184 6.01 10.80 -14.22
C ASP A 184 4.92 10.55 -15.26
N MET A 185 4.73 11.53 -16.13
CA MET A 185 3.66 11.53 -17.14
C MET A 185 3.96 10.61 -18.32
N GLU A 186 5.15 10.00 -18.36
CA GLU A 186 5.51 8.97 -19.36
C GLU A 186 5.25 7.55 -18.84
N MET A 187 5.25 7.37 -17.51
CA MET A 187 5.09 6.06 -16.87
C MET A 187 3.63 5.66 -16.66
N LEU A 188 2.72 6.63 -16.71
CA LEU A 188 1.27 6.42 -16.64
C LEU A 188 0.57 7.25 -17.70
N SER A 189 -0.55 6.73 -18.22
CA SER A 189 -1.39 7.51 -19.12
C SER A 189 -1.90 8.77 -18.43
N LYS A 190 -1.73 9.93 -19.08
CA LYS A 190 -2.05 11.24 -18.49
C LYS A 190 -3.50 11.36 -18.05
N ASP A 191 -4.41 10.72 -18.77
CA ASP A 191 -5.84 10.67 -18.45
C ASP A 191 -6.19 9.88 -17.19
N ARG A 192 -5.27 9.06 -16.66
CA ARG A 192 -5.46 8.32 -15.41
C ARG A 192 -5.15 9.18 -14.20
N ILE A 193 -4.39 10.27 -14.35
CA ILE A 193 -3.85 11.01 -13.23
C ILE A 193 -4.77 12.20 -12.91
N CYS A 194 -5.37 12.18 -11.72
CA CYS A 194 -5.97 13.35 -11.10
C CYS A 194 -4.94 13.94 -10.10
N LEU A 195 -4.24 15.01 -10.50
CA LEU A 195 -3.17 15.61 -9.69
C LEU A 195 -3.72 16.62 -8.68
N HIS A 196 -3.44 16.38 -7.40
CA HIS A 196 -3.66 17.29 -6.28
C HIS A 196 -2.31 17.90 -5.89
N ASP A 197 -2.00 19.10 -6.41
CA ASP A 197 -0.74 19.80 -6.16
C ASP A 197 -0.86 20.69 -4.91
N LEU A 198 -0.05 20.38 -3.88
CA LEU A 198 -0.02 21.10 -2.60
C LEU A 198 1.08 22.16 -2.53
N SER A 199 1.82 22.38 -3.61
CA SER A 199 2.85 23.42 -3.65
C SER A 199 2.23 24.82 -3.45
N PRO A 200 2.94 25.73 -2.77
CA PRO A 200 2.45 27.09 -2.58
C PRO A 200 2.25 27.75 -3.94
N GLN A 201 1.03 28.19 -4.21
CA GLN A 201 0.74 29.00 -5.39
C GLN A 201 1.42 30.36 -5.18
N SER A 202 2.43 30.67 -5.99
CA SER A 202 2.99 32.02 -6.03
C SER A 202 1.90 32.95 -6.55
N VAL A 203 1.29 33.74 -5.67
CA VAL A 203 0.42 34.84 -6.07
C VAL A 203 1.32 35.83 -6.79
N GLU A 204 1.18 35.96 -8.11
CA GLU A 204 1.79 37.06 -8.84
C GLU A 204 1.21 38.35 -8.27
N VAL A 205 2.03 39.10 -7.53
CA VAL A 205 1.67 40.44 -7.09
C VAL A 205 1.71 41.29 -8.35
N ASP A 206 0.55 41.52 -8.96
CA ASP A 206 0.36 42.53 -9.99
C ASP A 206 0.73 43.88 -9.37
N CYS A 207 1.99 44.25 -9.55
CA CYS A 207 2.51 45.56 -9.17
C CYS A 207 1.95 46.53 -10.20
N GLY A 208 0.66 46.88 -10.04
CA GLY A 208 -0.09 47.72 -10.95
C GLY A 208 0.74 48.91 -11.40
N ASP A 209 0.76 49.10 -12.71
CA ASP A 209 1.43 50.17 -13.43
C ASP A 209 1.31 51.48 -12.66
N ARG A 210 2.46 51.99 -12.18
CA ARG A 210 2.56 53.38 -11.77
C ARG A 210 2.29 54.23 -13.01
N PRO A 211 1.27 55.10 -13.03
CA PRO A 211 1.14 56.05 -14.13
C PRO A 211 2.38 56.95 -14.11
N HIS A 212 3.19 56.85 -15.16
CA HIS A 212 4.19 57.84 -15.48
C HIS A 212 3.48 59.16 -15.77
N SER A 213 3.71 60.13 -14.87
CA SER A 213 3.79 61.58 -15.09
C SER A 213 2.88 62.25 -16.13
N CYS A 214 2.14 63.26 -15.66
CA CYS A 214 2.22 64.62 -16.19
C CYS A 214 2.34 65.59 -15.01
#